data_AF-A0A9X3KN05-F1
#
_entry.id   AF-A0A9X3KN05-F1
#
_cell.length_a   1.000
_cell.length_b   1.000
_cell.length_c   1.000
_cell.angle_alpha   90.00
_cell.angle_beta   90.00
_cell.angle_gamma   90.00
#
_symmetry.space_group_name_H-M   'P 1'
#
loop_
_entity.id
_entity.type
_entity.pdbx_description
1 polymer ?
#
loop_
_entity_poly.entity_id
_entity_poly.type
_entity_poly.pdbx_seq_one_letter_code
_entity_poly.pdbx_strand_id
1 'polypeptide(L)'
;MSASIARYLKDFGDTQPAGMAFGDPLADVDATSAFVDLATGLDDFETVDVEGEKQAAYARGREDATREITEKMQAEREELIAAHTAELETLRSGHLEEIAASLSRGLREGIDAIAANLSEQTANILAPVLTEKLSLKAVSALADVVRSAMPDGEEVTLVVKGPKDLFERLKTQPGFEEETMKFTETADIDLSVELGESVFVTRMSAWASSLRKVMK
;
A
#
# COMPACT_ATOMS: atom_id res chain seq x y z
N MET A 1 46.10 5.41 -49.06
CA MET A 1 45.95 4.02 -49.54
C MET A 1 44.46 3.70 -49.65
N SER A 2 43.81 4.16 -50.71
CA SER A 2 42.41 3.85 -51.02
C SER A 2 42.39 2.83 -52.15
N ALA A 3 42.10 1.58 -51.81
CA ALA A 3 41.93 0.52 -52.79
C ALA A 3 40.68 0.82 -53.64
N SER A 4 40.88 1.00 -54.94
CA SER A 4 39.83 1.28 -55.92
C SER A 4 38.81 0.13 -55.98
N ILE A 5 37.53 0.49 -55.82
CA ILE A 5 36.33 -0.36 -55.93
C ILE A 5 36.23 -1.07 -57.30
N ALA A 6 37.03 -0.65 -58.29
CA ALA A 6 37.07 -1.25 -59.63
C ALA A 6 37.41 -2.75 -59.64
N ARG A 7 38.01 -3.31 -58.58
CA ARG A 7 38.31 -4.76 -58.49
C ARG A 7 37.11 -5.66 -58.18
N TYR A 8 35.96 -5.11 -57.76
CA TYR A 8 34.77 -5.89 -57.40
C TYR A 8 33.69 -5.96 -58.48
N LEU A 9 33.89 -5.30 -59.62
CA LEU A 9 33.01 -5.40 -60.79
C LEU A 9 33.59 -6.40 -61.78
N LYS A 10 33.38 -7.70 -61.51
CA LYS A 10 33.91 -8.84 -62.27
C LYS A 10 33.31 -8.98 -63.70
N ASP A 11 32.47 -8.04 -64.15
CA ASP A 11 31.70 -8.18 -65.40
C ASP A 11 31.82 -6.99 -66.38
N PHE A 12 32.77 -6.07 -66.16
CA PHE A 12 32.96 -4.90 -67.04
C PHE A 12 34.40 -4.70 -67.52
N GLY A 13 35.16 -5.79 -67.66
CA GLY A 13 36.51 -5.79 -68.24
C GLY A 13 36.59 -6.67 -69.48
N ASP A 14 36.84 -6.03 -70.63
CA ASP A 14 37.27 -6.61 -71.90
C ASP A 14 36.54 -7.85 -72.44
N THR A 15 35.38 -7.60 -73.06
CA THR A 15 35.07 -8.27 -74.33
C THR A 15 35.15 -7.22 -75.43
N GLN A 16 36.33 -7.07 -76.03
CA GLN A 16 36.43 -6.47 -77.35
C GLN A 16 35.78 -7.45 -78.33
N PRO A 17 34.62 -7.13 -78.94
CA PRO A 17 34.06 -8.02 -79.94
C PRO A 17 35.04 -8.07 -81.12
N ALA A 18 35.45 -9.29 -81.46
CA ALA A 18 36.24 -9.58 -82.64
C ALA A 18 35.64 -8.86 -83.84
N GLY A 19 36.47 -8.11 -84.57
CA GLY A 19 36.09 -7.51 -85.84
C GLY A 19 35.73 -8.61 -86.82
N MET A 20 34.43 -8.95 -86.86
CA MET A 20 33.86 -9.66 -87.99
C MET A 20 33.92 -8.68 -89.16
N ALA A 21 34.69 -9.04 -90.18
CA ALA A 21 34.67 -8.35 -91.45
C ALA A 21 33.25 -8.42 -92.02
N PHE A 22 32.49 -7.35 -91.82
CA PHE A 22 31.29 -7.12 -92.59
C PHE A 22 31.75 -6.78 -94.01
N GLY A 23 31.67 -7.77 -94.90
CA GLY A 23 31.73 -7.53 -96.33
C GLY A 23 30.69 -6.47 -96.67
N ASP A 24 31.09 -5.49 -97.47
CA ASP A 24 30.25 -4.38 -97.90
C ASP A 24 28.91 -4.90 -98.47
N PRO A 25 27.78 -4.77 -97.74
CA PRO A 25 26.48 -5.20 -98.22
C PRO A 25 25.75 -4.05 -98.93
N LEU A 26 26.45 -2.95 -99.26
CA LEU A 26 25.89 -1.79 -99.96
C LEU A 26 26.13 -1.83 -101.47
N ALA A 27 26.72 -2.90 -102.00
CA ALA A 27 26.97 -3.02 -103.44
C ALA A 27 25.74 -3.45 -104.25
N ASP A 28 24.66 -3.95 -103.62
CA ASP A 28 23.50 -4.43 -104.38
C ASP A 28 22.17 -4.48 -103.58
N VAL A 29 21.95 -3.48 -102.73
CA VAL A 29 20.62 -3.23 -102.17
C VAL A 29 20.43 -1.72 -102.06
N ASP A 30 19.33 -1.22 -102.59
CA ASP A 30 18.84 0.15 -102.44
C ASP A 30 18.52 0.45 -100.95
N ALA A 31 19.56 0.49 -100.12
CA ALA A 31 19.49 0.72 -98.69
C ALA A 31 19.28 2.21 -98.35
N THR A 32 19.39 3.09 -99.35
CA THR A 32 18.88 4.46 -99.26
C THR A 32 17.37 4.48 -99.11
N SER A 33 16.63 3.58 -99.78
CA SER A 33 15.17 3.51 -99.67
C SER A 33 14.69 2.86 -98.37
N ALA A 34 15.41 1.90 -97.77
CA ALA A 34 14.99 1.26 -96.51
C ALA A 34 15.25 2.13 -95.26
N PHE A 35 16.32 2.94 -95.26
CA PHE A 35 16.53 3.95 -94.23
C PHE A 35 15.59 5.14 -94.39
N VAL A 36 15.21 5.46 -95.63
CA VAL A 36 14.18 6.48 -95.93
C VAL A 36 12.79 5.97 -95.53
N ASP A 37 12.45 4.70 -95.75
CA ASP A 37 11.16 4.10 -95.36
C ASP A 37 11.01 3.98 -93.83
N LEU A 38 12.11 3.64 -93.12
CA LEU A 38 12.15 3.70 -91.67
C LEU A 38 12.08 5.15 -91.15
N ALA A 39 12.67 6.12 -91.85
CA ALA A 39 12.60 7.54 -91.48
C ALA A 39 11.22 8.17 -91.76
N THR A 40 10.50 7.74 -92.80
CA THR A 40 9.10 8.16 -93.05
C THR A 40 8.10 7.54 -92.08
N GLY A 41 8.47 6.51 -91.33
CA GLY A 41 7.66 5.93 -90.24
C GLY A 41 7.89 6.59 -88.87
N LEU A 42 8.86 7.51 -88.73
CA LEU A 42 9.13 8.21 -87.47
C LEU A 42 8.35 9.53 -87.33
N ASP A 43 7.59 9.95 -88.35
CA ASP A 43 6.82 11.20 -88.34
C ASP A 43 5.49 11.09 -87.57
N ASP A 44 5.13 9.89 -87.07
CA ASP A 44 3.87 9.64 -86.34
C ASP A 44 4.10 9.30 -84.85
N PHE A 45 5.25 9.66 -84.28
CA PHE A 45 5.39 9.65 -82.83
C PHE A 45 4.62 10.83 -82.24
N GLU A 46 3.52 10.52 -81.56
CA GLU A 46 2.81 11.47 -80.70
C GLU A 46 3.84 12.19 -79.80
N THR A 47 3.92 13.52 -79.91
CA THR A 47 4.87 14.32 -79.14
C THR A 47 4.49 14.23 -77.67
N VAL A 48 5.14 13.34 -76.93
CA VAL A 48 4.90 13.17 -75.49
C VAL A 48 5.27 14.48 -74.77
N ASP A 49 4.31 15.06 -74.05
CA ASP A 49 4.56 16.20 -73.17
C ASP A 49 5.32 15.74 -71.91
N VAL A 50 6.65 15.65 -72.07
CA VAL A 50 7.59 15.22 -71.04
C VAL A 50 7.49 16.07 -69.77
N GLU A 51 7.12 17.35 -69.90
CA GLU A 51 7.01 18.25 -68.75
C GLU A 51 5.73 17.96 -67.96
N GLY A 52 4.60 17.74 -68.66
CA GLY A 52 3.35 17.29 -68.05
C GLY A 52 3.48 15.96 -67.31
N GLU A 53 4.16 14.97 -67.90
CA GLU A 53 4.38 13.67 -67.25
C GLU A 53 5.29 13.77 -66.01
N LYS A 54 6.34 14.58 -66.05
CA LYS A 54 7.21 14.84 -64.88
C LYS A 54 6.44 15.49 -63.74
N GLN A 55 5.59 16.47 -64.03
CA GLN A 55 4.76 17.12 -63.02
C GLN A 55 3.75 16.15 -62.40
N ALA A 56 3.12 15.29 -63.22
CA ALA A 56 2.21 14.26 -62.73
C ALA A 56 2.93 13.22 -61.85
N ALA A 57 4.12 12.78 -62.22
CA ALA A 57 4.93 11.87 -61.42
C ALA A 57 5.38 12.50 -60.09
N TYR A 58 5.79 13.78 -60.10
CA TYR A 58 6.16 14.51 -58.90
C TYR A 58 4.96 14.74 -57.96
N ALA A 59 3.78 15.05 -58.51
CA ALA A 59 2.55 15.18 -57.73
C ALA A 59 2.18 13.87 -57.02
N ARG A 60 2.19 12.74 -57.75
CA ARG A 60 1.95 11.40 -57.17
C ARG A 60 2.96 11.05 -56.08
N GLY A 61 4.25 11.28 -56.34
CA GLY A 61 5.30 11.05 -55.34
C GLY A 61 5.14 11.91 -54.09
N ARG A 62 4.69 13.17 -54.23
CA ARG A 62 4.37 14.03 -53.09
C ARG A 62 3.16 13.55 -52.31
N GLU A 63 2.12 13.10 -52.98
CA GLU A 63 0.92 12.55 -52.32
C GLU A 63 1.25 11.27 -51.56
N ASP A 64 1.98 10.35 -52.18
CA ASP A 64 2.40 9.09 -51.55
C ASP A 64 3.33 9.34 -50.35
N ALA A 65 4.32 10.22 -50.49
CA ALA A 65 5.21 10.58 -49.39
C ALA A 65 4.48 11.29 -48.25
N THR A 66 3.52 12.17 -48.57
CA THR A 66 2.70 12.83 -47.55
C THR A 66 1.85 11.81 -46.81
N ARG A 67 1.21 10.86 -47.53
CA ARG A 67 0.43 9.79 -46.93
C ARG A 67 1.28 8.97 -45.96
N GLU A 68 2.42 8.44 -46.42
CA GLU A 68 3.31 7.62 -45.59
C GLU A 68 3.79 8.37 -44.33
N ILE A 69 4.20 9.63 -44.46
CA ILE A 69 4.63 10.44 -43.32
C ILE A 69 3.46 10.66 -42.35
N THR A 70 2.26 10.98 -42.86
CA THR A 70 1.10 11.19 -42.00
C THR A 70 0.67 9.92 -41.27
N GLU A 71 0.68 8.77 -41.94
CA GLU A 71 0.37 7.47 -41.33
C GLU A 71 1.40 7.12 -40.25
N LYS A 72 2.70 7.31 -40.54
CA LYS A 72 3.76 7.08 -39.56
C LYS A 72 3.63 8.00 -38.34
N MET A 73 3.38 9.29 -38.55
CA MET A 73 3.17 10.25 -37.46
C MET A 73 1.92 9.93 -36.62
N GLN A 74 0.85 9.44 -37.26
CA GLN A 74 -0.35 9.00 -36.56
C GLN A 74 -0.06 7.76 -35.71
N ALA A 75 0.62 6.76 -36.27
CA ALA A 75 1.01 5.56 -35.56
C ALA A 75 1.91 5.88 -34.35
N GLU A 76 2.95 6.70 -34.54
CA GLU A 76 3.83 7.13 -33.43
C GLU A 76 3.06 7.90 -32.35
N ARG A 77 2.09 8.74 -32.73
CA ARG A 77 1.24 9.46 -31.76
C ARG A 77 0.36 8.50 -30.97
N GLU A 78 -0.27 7.54 -31.64
CA GLU A 78 -1.12 6.54 -31.01
C GLU A 78 -0.32 5.67 -30.04
N GLU A 79 0.88 5.25 -30.44
CA GLU A 79 1.80 4.50 -29.58
C GLU A 79 2.21 5.30 -28.34
N LEU A 80 2.57 6.58 -28.50
CA LEU A 80 2.91 7.46 -27.38
C LEU A 80 1.73 7.67 -26.42
N ILE A 81 0.52 7.86 -26.95
CA ILE A 81 -0.69 8.01 -26.13
C ILE A 81 -0.96 6.70 -25.37
N ALA A 82 -0.86 5.55 -26.03
CA ALA A 82 -1.08 4.24 -25.41
C ALA A 82 -0.04 3.94 -24.32
N ALA A 83 1.24 4.28 -24.55
CA ALA A 83 2.28 4.14 -23.54
C ALA A 83 2.03 5.04 -22.32
N HIS A 84 1.65 6.29 -22.56
CA HIS A 84 1.39 7.24 -21.47
C HIS A 84 0.15 6.85 -20.65
N THR A 85 -0.93 6.40 -21.30
CA THR A 85 -2.12 5.94 -20.57
C THR A 85 -1.83 4.69 -19.73
N ALA A 86 -1.02 3.76 -20.25
CA ALA A 86 -0.58 2.59 -19.50
C ALA A 86 0.29 2.96 -18.29
N GLU A 87 1.20 3.94 -18.44
CA GLU A 87 2.03 4.45 -17.35
C GLU A 87 1.17 5.12 -16.26
N LEU A 88 0.21 5.97 -16.66
CA LEU A 88 -0.71 6.61 -15.72
C LEU A 88 -1.58 5.61 -14.97
N GLU A 89 -2.06 4.56 -15.63
CA GLU A 89 -2.86 3.53 -14.97
C GLU A 89 -2.03 2.69 -13.99
N THR A 90 -0.76 2.42 -14.33
CA THR A 90 0.19 1.75 -13.44
C THR A 90 0.48 2.61 -12.20
N LEU A 91 0.73 3.91 -12.38
CA LEU A 91 0.95 4.83 -11.27
C LEU A 91 -0.30 4.99 -10.40
N ARG A 92 -1.48 5.08 -11.02
CA ARG A 92 -2.76 5.20 -10.34
C ARG A 92 -3.07 3.97 -9.49
N SER A 93 -2.94 2.78 -10.06
CA SER A 93 -3.17 1.52 -9.35
C SER A 93 -2.23 1.38 -8.15
N GLY A 94 -0.92 1.63 -8.34
CA GLY A 94 0.06 1.61 -7.26
C GLY A 94 -0.25 2.61 -6.14
N HIS A 95 -0.61 3.85 -6.49
CA HIS A 95 -1.00 4.85 -5.48
C HIS A 95 -2.27 4.47 -4.74
N LEU A 96 -3.28 3.93 -5.43
CA LEU A 96 -4.53 3.50 -4.79
C LEU A 96 -4.29 2.35 -3.83
N GLU A 97 -3.42 1.40 -4.17
CA GLU A 97 -3.02 0.31 -3.28
C GLU A 97 -2.29 0.83 -2.05
N GLU A 98 -1.33 1.74 -2.22
CA GLU A 98 -0.61 2.34 -1.09
C GLU A 98 -1.54 3.13 -0.16
N ILE A 99 -2.45 3.93 -0.72
CA ILE A 99 -3.44 4.68 0.04
C ILE A 99 -4.37 3.72 0.78
N ALA A 100 -4.85 2.66 0.12
CA ALA A 100 -5.73 1.68 0.74
C ALA A 100 -5.02 0.95 1.90
N ALA A 101 -3.76 0.54 1.70
CA ALA A 101 -2.96 -0.09 2.75
C ALA A 101 -2.74 0.87 3.93
N SER A 102 -2.33 2.10 3.67
CA SER A 102 -2.09 3.13 4.69
C SER A 102 -3.37 3.47 5.47
N LEU A 103 -4.49 3.66 4.78
CA LEU A 103 -5.79 3.93 5.40
C LEU A 103 -6.24 2.75 6.27
N SER A 104 -6.11 1.52 5.77
CA SER A 104 -6.51 0.34 6.53
C SER A 104 -5.67 0.16 7.81
N ARG A 105 -4.36 0.46 7.74
CA ARG A 105 -3.48 0.44 8.90
C ARG A 105 -3.85 1.56 9.88
N GLY A 106 -3.97 2.79 9.42
CA GLY A 106 -4.32 3.93 10.26
C GLY A 106 -5.68 3.78 10.94
N LEU A 107 -6.66 3.18 10.25
CA LEU A 107 -7.96 2.89 10.85
C LEU A 107 -7.88 1.85 11.97
N ARG A 108 -7.11 0.76 11.77
CA ARG A 108 -6.91 -0.27 12.81
C ARG A 108 -6.19 0.32 14.02
N GLU A 109 -5.09 1.01 13.80
CA GLU A 109 -4.32 1.68 14.86
C GLU A 109 -5.18 2.70 15.61
N GLY A 110 -6.01 3.47 14.88
CA GLY A 110 -6.94 4.42 15.48
C GLY A 110 -8.01 3.75 16.33
N ILE A 111 -8.60 2.66 15.87
CA ILE A 111 -9.61 1.89 16.63
C ILE A 111 -8.97 1.31 17.90
N ASP A 112 -7.79 0.71 17.79
CA ASP A 112 -7.09 0.11 18.94
C ASP A 112 -6.72 1.19 19.97
N ALA A 113 -6.26 2.36 19.52
CA ALA A 113 -5.97 3.49 20.40
C ALA A 113 -7.23 4.01 21.11
N ILE A 114 -8.36 4.12 20.40
CA ILE A 114 -9.64 4.52 21.00
C ILE A 114 -10.10 3.48 22.02
N ALA A 115 -10.03 2.19 21.70
CA ALA A 115 -10.44 1.12 22.59
C ALA A 115 -9.58 1.08 23.87
N ALA A 116 -8.27 1.23 23.73
CA ALA A 116 -7.34 1.29 24.86
C ALA A 116 -7.64 2.51 25.76
N ASN A 117 -7.79 3.69 25.15
CA ASN A 117 -8.06 4.92 25.89
C ASN A 117 -9.42 4.88 26.60
N LEU A 118 -10.46 4.37 25.93
CA LEU A 118 -11.79 4.21 26.53
C LEU A 118 -11.75 3.22 27.70
N SER A 119 -11.02 2.11 27.56
CA SER A 119 -10.86 1.12 28.62
C SER A 119 -10.17 1.70 29.84
N GLU A 120 -9.08 2.47 29.63
CA GLU A 120 -8.36 3.17 30.68
C GLU A 120 -9.24 4.19 31.40
N GLN A 121 -9.94 5.06 30.65
CA GLN A 121 -10.85 6.04 31.23
C GLN A 121 -11.98 5.36 32.02
N THR A 122 -12.59 4.33 31.46
CA THR A 122 -13.66 3.59 32.13
C THR A 122 -13.16 2.95 33.42
N ALA A 123 -11.97 2.35 33.40
CA ALA A 123 -11.37 1.77 34.59
C ALA A 123 -11.05 2.83 35.65
N ASN A 124 -10.54 4.00 35.25
CA ASN A 124 -10.26 5.11 36.17
C ASN A 124 -11.54 5.67 36.83
N ILE A 125 -12.66 5.71 36.08
CA ILE A 125 -13.96 6.14 36.62
C ILE A 125 -14.55 5.08 37.55
N LEU A 126 -14.43 3.80 37.19
CA LEU A 126 -15.09 2.71 37.91
C LEU A 126 -14.29 2.20 39.12
N ALA A 127 -12.97 2.31 39.11
CA ALA A 127 -12.08 1.90 40.20
C ALA A 127 -12.47 2.47 41.59
N PRO A 128 -12.71 3.78 41.78
CA PRO A 128 -13.08 4.32 43.09
C PRO A 128 -14.43 3.77 43.59
N VAL A 129 -15.42 3.68 42.70
CA VAL A 129 -16.77 3.17 43.04
C VAL A 129 -16.71 1.70 43.47
N LEU A 130 -15.97 0.88 42.73
CA LEU A 130 -15.79 -0.54 43.07
C LEU A 130 -15.00 -0.71 44.37
N THR A 131 -13.96 0.10 44.60
CA THR A 131 -13.16 0.05 45.83
C THR A 131 -14.00 0.42 47.05
N GLU A 132 -14.88 1.41 46.93
CA GLU A 132 -15.80 1.81 48.00
C GLU A 132 -16.83 0.72 48.32
N LYS A 133 -17.46 0.12 47.30
CA LYS A 133 -18.45 -0.95 47.52
C LYS A 133 -17.80 -2.24 48.03
N LEU A 134 -16.61 -2.57 47.53
CA LEU A 134 -15.89 -3.74 47.98
C LEU A 134 -15.39 -3.58 49.42
N SER A 135 -14.89 -2.41 49.81
CA SER A 135 -14.48 -2.18 51.20
C SER A 135 -15.63 -2.37 52.18
N LEU A 136 -16.83 -1.88 51.86
CA LEU A 136 -18.03 -2.16 52.69
C LEU A 136 -18.32 -3.65 52.80
N LYS A 137 -18.30 -4.36 51.68
CA LYS A 137 -18.58 -5.81 51.66
C LYS A 137 -17.50 -6.62 52.39
N ALA A 138 -16.23 -6.24 52.24
CA ALA A 138 -15.11 -6.90 52.88
C ALA A 138 -15.15 -6.72 54.40
N VAL A 139 -15.46 -5.51 54.87
CA VAL A 139 -15.64 -5.22 56.31
C VAL A 139 -16.84 -5.95 56.88
N SER A 140 -17.98 -5.96 56.17
CA SER A 140 -19.16 -6.73 56.59
C SER A 140 -18.88 -8.22 56.69
N ALA A 141 -18.21 -8.81 55.69
CA ALA A 141 -17.86 -10.23 55.70
C ALA A 141 -16.86 -10.57 56.82
N LEU A 142 -15.91 -9.67 57.11
CA LEU A 142 -15.00 -9.82 58.24
C LEU A 142 -15.77 -9.81 59.57
N ALA A 143 -16.69 -8.86 59.73
CA ALA A 143 -17.52 -8.74 60.92
C ALA A 143 -18.36 -9.99 61.16
N ASP A 144 -18.96 -10.56 60.11
CA ASP A 144 -19.74 -11.80 60.20
C ASP A 144 -18.88 -12.99 60.63
N VAL A 145 -17.68 -13.14 60.06
CA VAL A 145 -16.75 -14.23 60.41
C VAL A 145 -16.27 -14.09 61.84
N VAL A 146 -15.86 -12.89 62.26
CA VAL A 146 -15.39 -12.64 63.63
C VAL A 146 -16.52 -12.89 64.63
N ARG A 147 -17.76 -12.45 64.33
CA ARG A 147 -18.93 -12.71 65.19
C ARG A 147 -19.22 -14.20 65.33
N SER A 148 -19.09 -14.97 64.25
CA SER A 148 -19.26 -16.43 64.30
C SER A 148 -18.17 -17.15 65.10
N ALA A 149 -17.01 -16.51 65.29
CA ALA A 149 -15.90 -17.03 66.06
C ALA A 149 -15.88 -16.54 67.52
N MET A 150 -16.75 -15.57 67.88
CA MET A 150 -16.86 -15.10 69.25
C MET A 150 -17.57 -16.14 70.14
N PRO A 151 -17.02 -16.47 71.32
CA PRO A 151 -17.71 -17.30 72.30
C PRO A 151 -18.94 -16.58 72.86
N ASP A 152 -20.07 -17.28 72.97
CA ASP A 152 -21.30 -16.74 73.55
C ASP A 152 -21.08 -16.36 75.02
N GLY A 153 -21.17 -15.06 75.33
CA GLY A 153 -21.23 -14.54 76.71
C GLY A 153 -19.91 -14.13 77.36
N GLU A 154 -18.81 -14.02 76.62
CA GLU A 154 -17.52 -13.52 77.15
C GLU A 154 -17.16 -12.14 76.57
N GLU A 155 -16.67 -11.24 77.42
CA GLU A 155 -16.23 -9.89 77.02
C GLU A 155 -14.85 -10.00 76.36
N VAL A 156 -14.83 -10.26 75.04
CA VAL A 156 -13.58 -10.45 74.32
C VAL A 156 -13.05 -9.12 73.79
N THR A 157 -11.83 -8.74 74.20
CA THR A 157 -11.13 -7.59 73.64
C THR A 157 -10.56 -7.94 72.27
N LEU A 158 -11.00 -7.23 71.23
CA LEU A 158 -10.49 -7.38 69.87
C LEU A 158 -9.28 -6.46 69.65
N VAL A 159 -8.23 -6.94 68.99
CA VAL A 159 -7.14 -6.08 68.50
C VAL A 159 -7.30 -5.88 67.00
N VAL A 160 -7.46 -4.64 66.57
CA VAL A 160 -7.73 -4.28 65.17
C VAL A 160 -6.57 -3.49 64.59
N LYS A 161 -6.03 -3.92 63.45
CA LYS A 161 -4.93 -3.26 62.74
C LYS A 161 -5.33 -2.98 61.29
N GLY A 162 -5.17 -1.75 60.81
CA GLY A 162 -5.54 -1.42 59.43
C GLY A 162 -5.70 0.08 59.16
N PRO A 163 -6.19 0.46 57.96
CA PRO A 163 -6.60 1.82 57.66
C PRO A 163 -7.69 2.32 58.59
N LYS A 164 -7.62 3.60 58.96
CA LYS A 164 -8.67 4.28 59.71
C LYS A 164 -10.04 4.20 59.00
N ASP A 165 -10.07 4.38 57.69
CA ASP A 165 -11.32 4.34 56.90
C ASP A 165 -12.05 2.99 57.00
N LEU A 166 -11.33 1.88 57.07
CA LEU A 166 -11.93 0.55 57.22
C LEU A 166 -12.36 0.29 58.66
N PHE A 167 -11.61 0.80 59.64
CA PHE A 167 -11.97 0.70 61.05
C PHE A 167 -13.26 1.48 61.36
N GLU A 168 -13.41 2.70 60.84
CA GLU A 168 -14.66 3.47 60.99
C GLU A 168 -15.87 2.73 60.37
N ARG A 169 -15.66 2.02 59.26
CA ARG A 169 -16.70 1.15 58.67
C ARG A 169 -17.00 -0.07 59.54
N LEU A 170 -16.01 -0.63 60.23
CA LEU A 170 -16.21 -1.77 61.13
C LEU A 170 -17.05 -1.39 62.35
N LYS A 171 -16.84 -0.18 62.92
CA LYS A 171 -17.64 0.36 64.03
C LYS A 171 -19.14 0.45 63.73
N THR A 172 -19.51 0.60 62.46
CA THR A 172 -20.92 0.64 62.06
C THR A 172 -21.59 -0.73 62.01
N GLN A 173 -20.81 -1.82 62.19
CA GLN A 173 -21.33 -3.18 62.23
C GLN A 173 -21.80 -3.55 63.63
N PRO A 174 -22.91 -4.31 63.77
CA PRO A 174 -23.41 -4.68 65.08
C PRO A 174 -22.42 -5.59 65.83
N GLY A 175 -22.19 -5.31 67.11
CA GLY A 175 -21.27 -6.07 67.97
C GLY A 175 -19.80 -5.61 67.91
N PHE A 176 -19.49 -4.52 67.20
CA PHE A 176 -18.15 -3.93 67.10
C PHE A 176 -18.13 -2.53 67.68
N GLU A 177 -18.34 -2.43 69.00
CA GLU A 177 -18.29 -1.16 69.74
C GLU A 177 -16.83 -0.76 70.01
N GLU A 178 -16.53 0.55 69.97
CA GLU A 178 -15.17 1.06 70.16
C GLU A 178 -14.56 0.66 71.52
N GLU A 179 -15.38 0.51 72.54
CA GLU A 179 -14.95 0.13 73.89
C GLU A 179 -14.38 -1.30 73.97
N THR A 180 -14.78 -2.19 73.06
CA THR A 180 -14.32 -3.59 73.03
C THR A 180 -13.15 -3.80 72.06
N MET A 181 -12.67 -2.74 71.40
CA MET A 181 -11.68 -2.81 70.34
C MET A 181 -10.43 -1.95 70.61
N LYS A 182 -9.25 -2.55 70.53
CA LYS A 182 -7.96 -1.84 70.52
C LYS A 182 -7.48 -1.64 69.09
N PHE A 183 -7.62 -0.42 68.57
CA PHE A 183 -7.22 -0.08 67.21
C PHE A 183 -5.76 0.40 67.12
N THR A 184 -5.03 -0.08 66.11
CA THR A 184 -3.72 0.43 65.70
C THR A 184 -3.75 0.77 64.22
N GLU A 185 -3.53 2.03 63.87
CA GLU A 185 -3.50 2.47 62.49
C GLU A 185 -2.26 1.95 61.77
N THR A 186 -2.47 1.35 60.60
CA THR A 186 -1.40 0.86 59.73
C THR A 186 -1.66 1.30 58.30
N ALA A 187 -0.59 1.56 57.53
CA ALA A 187 -0.68 1.95 56.12
C ALA A 187 -0.98 0.79 55.15
N ASP A 188 -1.43 -0.36 55.67
CA ASP A 188 -1.86 -1.51 54.85
C ASP A 188 -3.20 -1.22 54.17
N ILE A 189 -3.53 -1.93 53.09
CA ILE A 189 -4.83 -1.88 52.42
C ILE A 189 -5.85 -2.78 53.14
N ASP A 190 -5.37 -3.81 53.83
CA ASP A 190 -6.18 -4.79 54.52
C ASP A 190 -6.44 -4.41 55.99
N LEU A 191 -7.56 -4.90 56.54
CA LEU A 191 -7.95 -4.78 57.93
C LEU A 191 -7.79 -6.16 58.59
N SER A 192 -7.04 -6.21 59.69
CA SER A 192 -6.79 -7.40 60.50
C SER A 192 -7.49 -7.27 61.85
N VAL A 193 -8.18 -8.33 62.27
CA VAL A 193 -8.83 -8.46 63.58
C VAL A 193 -8.27 -9.71 64.26
N GLU A 194 -7.65 -9.52 65.41
CA GLU A 194 -7.12 -10.59 66.25
C GLU A 194 -8.11 -10.89 67.38
N LEU A 195 -8.49 -12.16 67.49
CA LEU A 195 -9.40 -12.72 68.49
C LEU A 195 -8.71 -13.93 69.16
N GLY A 196 -8.14 -13.73 70.33
CA GLY A 196 -7.36 -14.77 71.02
C GLY A 196 -6.15 -15.20 70.20
N GLU A 197 -6.12 -16.47 69.77
CA GLU A 197 -5.08 -17.03 68.87
C GLU A 197 -5.43 -16.94 67.38
N SER A 198 -6.64 -16.45 67.03
CA SER A 198 -7.11 -16.36 65.64
C SER A 198 -6.89 -14.97 65.06
N VAL A 199 -6.42 -14.91 63.81
CA VAL A 199 -6.23 -13.66 63.07
C VAL A 199 -7.08 -13.70 61.80
N PHE A 200 -7.99 -12.74 61.67
CA PHE A 200 -8.88 -12.58 60.52
C PHE A 200 -8.46 -11.35 59.71
N VAL A 201 -8.26 -11.51 58.40
CA VAL A 201 -7.73 -10.43 57.54
C VAL A 201 -8.65 -10.23 56.33
N THR A 202 -8.95 -8.98 55.97
CA THR A 202 -9.62 -8.69 54.69
C THR A 202 -8.67 -8.96 53.52
N ARG A 203 -9.17 -9.46 52.40
CA ARG A 203 -8.34 -9.76 51.20
C ARG A 203 -8.47 -8.68 50.12
N MET A 204 -8.44 -7.41 50.53
CA MET A 204 -8.55 -6.27 49.63
C MET A 204 -7.27 -6.07 48.79
N SER A 205 -6.08 -6.34 49.35
CA SER A 205 -4.81 -6.29 48.62
C SER A 205 -4.77 -7.28 47.44
N ALA A 206 -5.24 -8.51 47.65
CA ALA A 206 -5.34 -9.55 46.63
C ALA A 206 -6.30 -9.15 45.50
N TRP A 207 -7.41 -8.51 45.84
CA TRP A 207 -8.36 -8.00 44.84
C TRP A 207 -7.79 -6.80 44.08
N ALA A 208 -7.20 -5.82 44.76
CA ALA A 208 -6.59 -4.65 44.12
C ALA A 208 -5.44 -5.04 43.18
N SER A 209 -4.67 -6.06 43.55
CA SER A 209 -3.64 -6.66 42.70
C SER A 209 -4.23 -7.33 41.46
N SER A 210 -5.33 -8.08 41.62
CA SER A 210 -6.05 -8.72 40.51
C SER A 210 -6.64 -7.70 39.55
N LEU A 211 -7.20 -6.59 40.06
CA LEU A 211 -7.74 -5.50 39.26
C LEU A 211 -6.62 -4.79 38.47
N ARG A 212 -5.49 -4.47 39.11
CA ARG A 212 -4.32 -3.89 38.41
C ARG A 212 -3.78 -4.80 37.31
N LYS A 213 -3.85 -6.13 37.50
CA LYS A 213 -3.38 -7.08 36.50
C LYS A 213 -4.26 -7.10 35.25
N VAL A 214 -5.57 -6.90 35.39
CA VAL A 214 -6.50 -6.84 34.23
C VAL A 214 -6.56 -5.46 33.57
N MET A 215 -6.03 -4.43 34.23
CA MET A 215 -5.91 -3.07 33.67
C MET A 215 -4.59 -2.84 32.91
N LYS A 216 -3.68 -3.82 32.90
CA LYS A 216 -2.46 -3.82 32.08
C LYS A 216 -2.68 -4.66 30.84
#